data_AF-A0A359B6R4-F1
#
_entry.id   AF-A0A359B6R4-F1
#
_cell.length_a   1.000
_cell.length_b   1.000
_cell.length_c   1.000
_cell.angle_alpha   90.00
_cell.angle_beta   90.00
_cell.angle_gamma   90.00
#
_symmetry.space_group_name_H-M   'P 1'
#
loop_
_entity.id
_entity.type
_entity.pdbx_description
1 polymer ?
#
loop_
_entity_poly.entity_id
_entity_poly.type
_entity_poly.pdbx_seq_one_letter_code
_entity_poly.pdbx_strand_id
1 'polypeptide(L)'
;MSENYKMLSPEYKYCKAFCTDDDIQMAESFRKFVDKEIMPLRHDLEGGWHKDEKLALKTQHELYAKLVKLGVTKSNLPAEFGGLGLSPVVRQMINEELSRGDIGLATMVGKFHWIISIMVAAKRDDLLKEFSLFLQETMHGLHVLLLLNPLAGLI
;
A
#
# COMPACT_ATOMS: atom_id res chain seq x y z
N MET A 1 -2.25 25.25 -0.85
CA MET A 1 -3.41 24.98 -1.75
C MET A 1 -4.56 24.22 -1.05
N SER A 2 -4.51 24.00 0.28
CA SER A 2 -5.55 23.28 1.05
C SER A 2 -6.50 24.18 1.84
N GLU A 3 -6.28 25.49 1.91
CA GLU A 3 -7.05 26.38 2.79
C GLU A 3 -8.52 26.55 2.36
N ASN A 4 -8.85 26.33 1.08
CA ASN A 4 -10.20 26.62 0.57
C ASN A 4 -11.20 25.44 0.68
N TYR A 5 -10.74 24.20 0.95
CA TYR A 5 -11.63 23.03 1.06
C TYR A 5 -11.19 22.11 2.21
N LYS A 6 -11.77 22.35 3.39
CA LYS A 6 -11.50 21.56 4.62
C LYS A 6 -11.70 20.05 4.41
N MET A 7 -12.69 19.67 3.61
CA MET A 7 -13.02 18.27 3.28
C MET A 7 -11.87 17.49 2.60
N LEU A 8 -10.84 18.17 2.09
CA LEU A 8 -9.68 17.50 1.52
C LEU A 8 -8.66 17.05 2.57
N SER A 9 -8.75 17.54 3.81
CA SER A 9 -7.82 17.16 4.89
C SER A 9 -8.37 15.99 5.73
N PRO A 10 -7.52 15.03 6.16
CA PRO A 10 -7.97 13.85 6.89
C PRO A 10 -8.88 14.14 8.09
N GLU A 11 -8.60 15.23 8.83
CA GLU A 11 -9.39 15.70 9.97
C GLU A 11 -10.90 15.84 9.67
N TYR A 12 -11.26 16.31 8.47
CA TYR A 12 -12.67 16.56 8.10
C TYR A 12 -13.21 15.56 7.08
N LYS A 13 -12.31 14.86 6.39
CA LYS A 13 -12.65 13.94 5.31
C LYS A 13 -13.26 12.63 5.83
N TYR A 14 -12.78 12.15 6.97
CA TYR A 14 -13.14 10.83 7.49
C TYR A 14 -14.19 10.91 8.60
N CYS A 15 -15.27 10.15 8.43
CA CYS A 15 -16.36 10.10 9.39
C CYS A 15 -15.98 9.27 10.61
N LYS A 16 -15.99 9.89 11.81
CA LYS A 16 -15.69 9.24 13.09
C LYS A 16 -16.68 8.13 13.49
N ALA A 17 -17.76 7.93 12.72
CA ALA A 17 -18.63 6.76 12.88
C ALA A 17 -17.94 5.44 12.46
N PHE A 18 -16.89 5.50 11.63
CA PHE A 18 -16.22 4.32 11.07
C PHE A 18 -14.72 4.25 11.39
N CYS A 19 -14.14 5.30 11.97
CA CYS A 19 -12.72 5.39 12.28
C CYS A 19 -12.50 6.19 13.58
N THR A 20 -11.35 5.94 14.21
CA THR A 20 -10.92 6.61 15.44
C THR A 20 -10.06 7.82 15.15
N ASP A 21 -9.78 8.64 16.17
CA ASP A 21 -8.83 9.75 16.03
C ASP A 21 -7.41 9.28 15.70
N ASP A 22 -7.01 8.09 16.17
CA ASP A 22 -5.71 7.50 15.84
C ASP A 22 -5.64 7.08 14.37
N ASP A 23 -6.74 6.56 13.81
CA ASP A 23 -6.84 6.22 12.39
C ASP A 23 -6.71 7.47 11.50
N ILE A 24 -7.31 8.58 11.94
CA ILE A 24 -7.20 9.88 11.26
C ILE A 24 -5.76 10.38 11.33
N GLN A 25 -5.11 10.32 12.48
CA GLN A 25 -3.69 10.69 12.63
C GLN A 25 -2.78 9.81 11.75
N MET A 26 -3.11 8.52 11.59
CA MET A 26 -2.41 7.64 10.68
C MET A 26 -2.56 8.13 9.23
N ALA A 27 -3.77 8.45 8.78
CA ALA A 27 -3.99 9.02 7.46
C ALA A 27 -3.25 10.36 7.27
N GLU A 28 -3.19 11.22 8.29
CA GLU A 28 -2.38 12.44 8.26
C GLU A 28 -0.88 12.18 8.11
N SER A 29 -0.36 11.14 8.75
CA SER A 29 1.04 10.74 8.61
C SER A 29 1.35 10.30 7.17
N PHE A 30 0.44 9.54 6.55
CA PHE A 30 0.54 9.14 5.15
C PHE A 30 0.38 10.32 4.19
N ARG A 31 -0.52 11.26 4.48
CA ARG A 31 -0.61 12.52 3.74
C ARG A 31 0.72 13.28 3.73
N LYS A 32 1.33 13.46 4.89
CA LYS A 32 2.62 14.14 5.03
C LYS A 32 3.73 13.40 4.26
N PHE A 33 3.72 12.07 4.33
CA PHE A 33 4.64 11.24 3.54
C PHE A 33 4.43 11.45 2.03
N VAL A 34 3.19 11.42 1.55
CA VAL A 34 2.86 11.62 0.12
C VAL A 34 3.30 13.00 -0.34
N ASP A 35 2.95 14.05 0.40
CA ASP A 35 3.27 15.43 0.04
C ASP A 35 4.79 15.66 0.00
N LYS A 36 5.56 14.99 0.88
CA LYS A 36 7.01 15.14 1.00
C LYS A 36 7.81 14.24 0.06
N GLU A 37 7.41 12.98 -0.08
CA GLU A 37 8.25 11.94 -0.70
C GLU A 37 7.72 11.53 -2.08
N ILE A 38 6.41 11.54 -2.31
CA ILE A 38 5.81 11.07 -3.58
C ILE A 38 5.51 12.24 -4.53
N MET A 39 4.84 13.29 -4.05
CA MET A 39 4.43 14.43 -4.88
C MET A 39 5.57 15.07 -5.68
N PRO A 40 6.79 15.25 -5.12
CA PRO A 40 7.91 15.80 -5.90
C PRO A 40 8.38 14.90 -7.04
N LEU A 41 8.14 13.58 -6.94
CA LEU A 41 8.61 12.56 -7.89
C LEU A 41 7.47 12.04 -8.79
N ARG A 42 6.29 12.65 -8.74
CA ARG A 42 5.09 12.15 -9.43
C ARG A 42 5.27 11.95 -10.94
N HIS A 43 6.08 12.80 -11.59
CA HIS A 43 6.34 12.68 -13.02
C HIS A 43 7.35 11.58 -13.31
N ASP A 44 8.32 11.38 -12.42
CA ASP A 44 9.36 10.38 -12.56
C ASP A 44 8.82 8.96 -12.38
N LEU A 45 7.71 8.78 -11.64
CA LEU A 45 6.98 7.51 -11.54
C LEU A 45 6.52 6.95 -12.89
N GLU A 46 6.33 7.82 -13.89
CA GLU A 46 5.96 7.50 -15.27
C GLU A 46 7.11 7.79 -16.26
N GLY A 47 8.34 7.94 -15.77
CA GLY A 47 9.53 8.15 -16.60
C GLY A 47 9.78 9.61 -16.99
N GLY A 48 9.15 10.57 -16.31
CA GLY A 48 9.32 11.99 -16.53
C GLY A 48 8.78 12.45 -17.89
N TRP A 49 9.26 13.60 -18.36
CA TRP A 49 8.79 14.19 -19.63
C TRP A 49 9.09 13.31 -20.86
N HIS A 50 10.15 12.51 -20.78
CA HIS A 50 10.62 11.66 -21.88
C HIS A 50 10.13 10.22 -21.80
N LYS A 51 9.31 9.87 -20.80
CA LYS A 51 8.82 8.50 -20.56
C LYS A 51 9.96 7.47 -20.50
N ASP A 52 11.05 7.82 -19.81
CA ASP A 52 12.18 6.95 -19.59
C ASP A 52 11.79 5.80 -18.64
N GLU A 53 11.72 4.58 -19.17
CA GLU A 53 11.40 3.37 -18.42
C GLU A 53 12.34 3.13 -17.23
N LYS A 54 13.64 3.42 -17.38
CA LYS A 54 14.61 3.19 -16.30
C LYS A 54 14.37 4.16 -15.14
N LEU A 55 14.00 5.40 -15.44
CA LEU A 55 13.62 6.39 -14.44
C LEU A 55 12.33 5.98 -13.71
N ALA A 56 11.33 5.51 -14.45
CA ALA A 56 10.08 5.00 -13.89
C ALA A 56 10.35 3.85 -12.90
N LEU A 57 11.04 2.80 -13.35
CA LEU A 57 11.31 1.62 -12.54
C LEU A 57 12.13 1.96 -11.29
N LYS A 58 13.17 2.79 -11.44
CA LYS A 58 13.99 3.25 -10.30
C LYS A 58 13.14 3.98 -9.27
N THR A 59 12.35 4.96 -9.70
CA THR A 59 11.52 5.79 -8.81
C THR A 59 10.45 4.94 -8.11
N GLN A 60 9.81 4.05 -8.86
CA GLN A 60 8.83 3.09 -8.33
C GLN A 60 9.44 2.19 -7.27
N HIS A 61 10.61 1.59 -7.52
CA HIS A 61 11.29 0.73 -6.54
C HIS A 61 11.72 1.47 -5.28
N GLU A 62 12.26 2.68 -5.40
CA GLU A 62 12.68 3.49 -4.26
C GLU A 62 11.49 3.88 -3.35
N LEU A 63 10.38 4.33 -3.94
CA LEU A 63 9.17 4.68 -3.19
C LEU A 63 8.47 3.45 -2.62
N TYR A 64 8.41 2.35 -3.38
CA TYR A 64 7.89 1.07 -2.91
C TYR A 64 8.67 0.58 -1.68
N ALA A 65 10.00 0.63 -1.72
CA ALA A 65 10.85 0.25 -0.58
C ALA A 65 10.55 1.07 0.68
N LYS A 66 10.28 2.38 0.54
CA LYS A 66 9.84 3.22 1.66
C LYS A 66 8.48 2.77 2.21
N LEU A 67 7.52 2.46 1.34
CA LEU A 67 6.19 2.00 1.74
C LEU A 67 6.22 0.62 2.41
N VAL A 68 7.09 -0.29 1.97
CA VAL A 68 7.36 -1.57 2.63
C VAL A 68 7.89 -1.35 4.05
N LYS A 69 8.87 -0.44 4.22
CA LYS A 69 9.40 -0.07 5.55
C LYS A 69 8.35 0.55 6.47
N LEU A 70 7.38 1.29 5.91
CA LEU A 70 6.23 1.81 6.64
C LEU A 70 5.17 0.73 6.96
N GLY A 71 5.35 -0.51 6.47
CA GLY A 71 4.47 -1.64 6.76
C GLY A 71 3.20 -1.69 5.92
N VAL A 72 3.12 -0.92 4.82
CA VAL A 72 1.90 -0.86 3.98
C VAL A 72 1.58 -2.22 3.38
N THR A 73 2.56 -2.99 2.94
CA THR A 73 2.36 -4.33 2.34
C THR A 73 1.76 -5.34 3.32
N LYS A 74 2.08 -5.21 4.61
CA LYS A 74 1.63 -6.11 5.68
C LYS A 74 0.51 -5.51 6.53
N SER A 75 -0.14 -4.46 6.04
CA SER A 75 -1.08 -3.68 6.84
C SER A 75 -2.30 -4.47 7.28
N ASN A 76 -2.84 -5.36 6.45
CA ASN A 76 -3.98 -6.21 6.77
C ASN A 76 -3.61 -7.64 7.18
N LEU A 77 -2.32 -7.97 7.24
CA LEU A 77 -1.87 -9.26 7.78
C LEU A 77 -2.16 -9.26 9.29
N PRO A 78 -2.79 -10.32 9.85
CA PRO A 78 -3.04 -10.40 11.28
C PRO A 78 -1.75 -10.30 12.11
N ALA A 79 -1.86 -9.72 13.31
CA ALA A 79 -0.72 -9.46 14.19
C ALA A 79 0.02 -10.75 14.62
N GLU A 80 -0.69 -11.86 14.77
CA GLU A 80 -0.12 -13.17 15.09
C GLU A 80 0.83 -13.72 14.01
N PHE A 81 0.73 -13.19 12.78
CA PHE A 81 1.61 -13.49 11.66
C PHE A 81 2.61 -12.35 11.37
N GLY A 82 2.79 -11.39 12.28
CA GLY A 82 3.77 -10.30 12.16
C GLY A 82 3.31 -9.08 11.34
N GLY A 83 2.01 -9.01 11.02
CA GLY A 83 1.38 -7.87 10.36
C GLY A 83 0.91 -6.76 11.31
N LEU A 84 0.23 -5.76 10.75
CA LEU A 84 -0.34 -4.65 11.53
C LEU A 84 -1.81 -4.86 11.92
N GLY A 85 -2.51 -5.81 11.30
CA GLY A 85 -3.92 -6.11 11.59
C GLY A 85 -4.87 -4.92 11.40
N LEU A 86 -4.54 -3.96 10.53
CA LEU A 86 -5.35 -2.77 10.30
C LEU A 86 -6.71 -3.12 9.72
N SER A 87 -7.73 -2.39 10.16
CA SER A 87 -9.09 -2.57 9.68
C SER A 87 -9.20 -2.24 8.18
N PRO A 88 -10.21 -2.79 7.47
CA PRO A 88 -10.46 -2.43 6.08
C PRO A 88 -10.65 -0.92 5.88
N VAL A 89 -11.27 -0.22 6.83
CA VAL A 89 -11.49 1.23 6.76
C VAL A 89 -10.16 1.98 6.75
N VAL A 90 -9.29 1.71 7.70
CA VAL A 90 -7.97 2.35 7.82
C VAL A 90 -7.12 2.08 6.59
N ARG A 91 -7.17 0.86 6.07
CA ARG A 91 -6.48 0.50 4.83
C ARG A 91 -6.94 1.32 3.63
N GLN A 92 -8.23 1.60 3.51
CA GLN A 92 -8.75 2.47 2.45
C GLN A 92 -8.36 3.94 2.68
N MET A 93 -8.33 4.41 3.93
CA MET A 93 -7.84 5.76 4.26
C MET A 93 -6.37 5.95 3.81
N ILE A 94 -5.51 4.98 4.12
CA ILE A 94 -4.10 4.97 3.68
C ILE A 94 -4.02 4.96 2.15
N ASN A 95 -4.75 4.03 1.50
CA ASN A 95 -4.74 3.89 0.05
C ASN A 95 -5.20 5.19 -0.65
N GLU A 96 -6.19 5.87 -0.10
CA GLU A 96 -6.70 7.12 -0.64
C GLU A 96 -5.68 8.26 -0.54
N GLU A 97 -4.95 8.37 0.58
CA GLU A 97 -3.87 9.36 0.69
C GLU A 97 -2.71 9.04 -0.26
N LEU A 98 -2.31 7.77 -0.40
CA LEU A 98 -1.29 7.36 -1.38
C LEU A 98 -1.71 7.67 -2.83
N SER A 99 -2.97 7.42 -3.15
CA SER A 99 -3.54 7.65 -4.49
C SER A 99 -3.55 9.12 -4.90
N ARG A 100 -3.45 10.06 -3.94
CA ARG A 100 -3.25 11.48 -4.27
C ARG A 100 -1.91 11.74 -4.95
N GLY A 101 -0.87 10.99 -4.56
CA GLY A 101 0.45 11.10 -5.15
C GLY A 101 0.53 10.32 -6.46
N ASP A 102 0.19 9.03 -6.41
CA ASP A 102 0.11 8.16 -7.58
C ASP A 102 -0.69 6.89 -7.29
N ILE A 103 -1.68 6.59 -8.14
CA ILE A 103 -2.55 5.41 -8.01
C ILE A 103 -1.84 4.12 -8.44
N GLY A 104 -0.87 4.20 -9.36
CA GLY A 104 -0.10 3.05 -9.82
C GLY A 104 0.73 2.44 -8.69
N LEU A 105 1.48 3.29 -7.98
CA LEU A 105 2.26 2.97 -6.81
C LEU A 105 1.39 2.46 -5.65
N ALA A 106 0.27 3.12 -5.37
CA ALA A 106 -0.68 2.69 -4.34
C ALA A 106 -1.23 1.28 -4.62
N THR A 107 -1.59 1.01 -5.87
CA THR A 107 -2.03 -0.32 -6.31
C THR A 107 -0.91 -1.34 -6.20
N MET A 108 0.31 -0.99 -6.61
CA MET A 108 1.47 -1.88 -6.58
C MET A 108 1.79 -2.38 -5.17
N VAL A 109 1.77 -1.49 -4.17
CA VAL A 109 1.99 -1.87 -2.76
C VAL A 109 0.79 -2.62 -2.16
N GLY A 110 -0.43 -2.31 -2.61
CA GLY A 110 -1.67 -2.93 -2.14
C GLY A 110 -1.96 -4.34 -2.66
N LYS A 111 -1.21 -4.85 -3.65
CA LYS A 111 -1.48 -6.17 -4.26
C LYS A 111 -1.53 -7.31 -3.23
N PHE A 112 -0.64 -7.28 -2.23
CA PHE A 112 -0.59 -8.30 -1.18
C PHE A 112 -1.87 -8.35 -0.34
N HIS A 113 -2.57 -7.24 -0.21
CA HIS A 113 -3.79 -7.18 0.60
C HIS A 113 -4.86 -8.14 0.08
N TRP A 114 -4.92 -8.37 -1.23
CA TRP A 114 -5.91 -9.28 -1.84
C TRP A 114 -5.64 -10.72 -1.44
N ILE A 115 -4.39 -11.15 -1.56
CA ILE A 115 -3.97 -12.52 -1.23
C ILE A 115 -4.19 -12.77 0.26
N ILE A 116 -3.77 -11.83 1.11
CA ILE A 116 -3.99 -11.89 2.56
C ILE A 116 -5.49 -11.98 2.87
N SER A 117 -6.32 -11.13 2.26
CA SER A 117 -7.76 -11.10 2.50
C SER A 117 -8.44 -12.42 2.12
N ILE A 118 -8.02 -13.04 1.01
CA ILE A 118 -8.54 -14.35 0.59
C ILE A 118 -8.15 -15.44 1.60
N MET A 119 -6.88 -15.48 2.04
CA MET A 119 -6.43 -16.48 3.01
C MET A 119 -7.14 -16.33 4.35
N VAL A 120 -7.31 -15.10 4.84
CA VAL A 120 -8.06 -14.80 6.06
C VAL A 120 -9.53 -15.21 5.92
N ALA A 121 -10.19 -14.86 4.80
CA ALA A 121 -11.58 -15.23 4.56
C ALA A 121 -11.78 -16.75 4.46
N ALA A 122 -10.81 -17.46 3.87
CA ALA A 122 -10.81 -18.93 3.75
C ALA A 122 -10.34 -19.65 5.02
N LYS A 123 -9.94 -18.93 6.08
CA LYS A 123 -9.38 -19.48 7.33
C LYS A 123 -8.17 -20.40 7.09
N ARG A 124 -7.28 -19.97 6.18
CA ARG A 124 -6.06 -20.69 5.82
C ARG A 124 -4.86 -20.14 6.59
N ASP A 125 -4.90 -20.33 7.91
CA ASP A 125 -3.85 -19.92 8.84
C ASP A 125 -2.51 -20.61 8.57
N ASP A 126 -2.56 -21.82 8.00
CA ASP A 126 -1.41 -22.55 7.50
C ASP A 126 -0.68 -21.79 6.38
N LEU A 127 -1.43 -21.27 5.39
CA LEU A 127 -0.86 -20.46 4.31
C LEU A 127 -0.41 -19.08 4.82
N LEU A 128 -1.16 -18.46 5.72
CA LEU A 128 -0.76 -17.19 6.34
C LEU A 128 0.58 -17.32 7.06
N LYS A 129 0.78 -18.42 7.80
CA LYS A 129 2.04 -18.72 8.48
C LYS A 129 3.17 -18.95 7.48
N GLU A 130 2.94 -19.77 6.46
CA GLU A 130 3.94 -20.09 5.43
C GLU A 130 4.42 -18.84 4.68
N PHE A 131 3.48 -17.99 4.24
CA PHE A 131 3.81 -16.81 3.45
C PHE A 131 4.11 -15.55 4.27
N SER A 132 3.91 -15.56 5.59
CA SER A 132 4.11 -14.39 6.46
C SER A 132 5.49 -13.76 6.31
N LEU A 133 6.56 -14.58 6.22
CA LEU A 133 7.93 -14.10 6.08
C LEU A 133 8.15 -13.41 4.72
N PHE A 134 7.65 -14.04 3.65
CA PHE A 134 7.74 -13.49 2.29
C PHE A 134 7.04 -12.13 2.17
N LEU A 135 5.86 -12.00 2.78
CA LEU A 135 5.05 -10.77 2.77
C LEU A 135 5.70 -9.60 3.54
N GLN A 136 6.64 -9.90 4.44
CA GLN A 136 7.32 -8.92 5.27
C GLN A 136 8.63 -8.41 4.66
N GLU A 137 9.35 -9.24 3.90
CA GLU A 137 10.73 -8.96 3.48
C GLU A 137 10.90 -8.48 2.04
N THR A 138 9.92 -8.66 1.15
CA THR A 138 10.20 -8.51 -0.28
C THR A 138 10.08 -7.09 -0.83
N MET A 139 11.23 -6.47 -1.17
CA MET A 139 11.32 -5.44 -2.22
C MET A 139 11.18 -6.00 -3.65
N HIS A 140 11.27 -7.33 -3.82
CA HIS A 140 11.30 -8.03 -5.12
C HIS A 140 10.01 -8.80 -5.44
N GLY A 141 8.97 -8.65 -4.62
CA GLY A 141 7.70 -9.37 -4.74
C GLY A 141 6.77 -8.87 -5.86
N LEU A 142 7.30 -8.19 -6.89
CA LEU A 142 6.52 -7.74 -8.05
C LEU A 142 5.87 -8.90 -8.84
N HIS A 143 6.29 -10.15 -8.59
CA HIS A 143 5.92 -11.33 -9.35
C HIS A 143 4.88 -12.25 -8.72
N VAL A 144 4.18 -11.87 -7.64
CA VAL A 144 3.08 -12.72 -7.13
C VAL A 144 1.81 -12.48 -7.94
N LEU A 145 1.86 -12.97 -9.17
CA LEU A 145 0.73 -13.24 -10.04
C LEU A 145 0.59 -14.76 -10.17
N LEU A 146 0.52 -15.44 -9.02
CA LEU A 146 0.29 -16.89 -8.94
C LEU A 146 -1.03 -17.32 -9.61
N LEU A 147 -1.91 -16.38 -9.95
CA LEU A 147 -3.19 -16.67 -10.61
C LEU A 147 -3.20 -16.47 -12.14
N LEU A 148 -2.21 -15.78 -12.73
CA LEU A 148 -2.16 -15.60 -14.20
C LEU A 148 -0.95 -16.26 -14.86
N ASN A 149 -0.17 -17.06 -14.13
CA ASN A 149 0.77 -17.99 -14.75
C ASN A 149 0.08 -19.35 -14.92
N PRO A 150 -0.41 -19.70 -16.12
CA PRO A 150 -0.99 -21.02 -16.38
C PRO A 150 0.02 -22.18 -16.23
N LEU A 151 1.30 -21.91 -15.99
CA LEU A 151 2.35 -22.92 -15.80
C LEU A 151 2.75 -23.13 -14.33
N ALA A 152 2.18 -22.42 -13.36
CA ALA A 152 2.53 -22.57 -11.93
C ALA A 152 1.92 -23.82 -11.25
N GLY A 153 1.43 -24.79 -12.03
CA GLY A 153 0.88 -26.07 -11.55
C GLY A 153 1.75 -27.30 -11.85
N LEU A 154 3.07 -27.13 -12.01
CA LEU A 154 3.96 -28.22 -12.45
C LEU A 154 5.30 -28.34 -11.71
N ILE A 155 5.43 -27.84 -10.48
CA ILE A 155 6.57 -28.16 -9.61
C ILE A 155 6.11 -28.32 -8.18
#